data_AF-A0A9P6DMS6-F1
#
_entry.id   AF-A0A9P6DMS6-F1
#
_cell.length_a   1.000
_cell.length_b   1.000
_cell.length_c   1.000
_cell.angle_alpha   90.00
_cell.angle_beta   90.00
_cell.angle_gamma   90.00
#
_symmetry.space_group_name_H-M   'P 1'
#
loop_
_entity.id
_entity.type
_entity.pdbx_description
1 polymer ?
#
loop_
_entity_poly.entity_id
_entity_poly.type
_entity_poly.pdbx_seq_one_letter_code
_entity_poly.pdbx_strand_id
1 'polypeptide(L)'
;MEIASVTQVNILAGSFVGNLLTALCFGVLTVQTSTYYNAFPNDARPLKLAVGFLWALEAFQLACSTQTMYRWSVANCNNPSALDWGTWEFGIHLINMVCSSLTIQTFFAYRIYSLSANIYIGVLVQALVFLQFGFGAG
;
A
#
# COMPACT_ATOMS: atom_id res chain seq x y z
N MET A 1 -8.45 4.05 35.08
CA MET A 1 -7.11 4.48 34.60
C MET A 1 -6.25 3.29 34.16
N GLU A 2 -6.36 2.12 34.81
CA GLU A 2 -5.64 0.89 34.46
C GLU A 2 -6.08 0.22 33.14
N ILE A 3 -7.36 0.35 32.77
CA ILE A 3 -7.89 -0.24 31.53
C ILE A 3 -7.32 0.47 30.29
N ALA A 4 -7.10 1.77 30.37
CA ALA A 4 -6.58 2.58 29.26
C ALA A 4 -5.10 2.25 28.94
N SER A 5 -4.28 1.92 29.94
CA SER A 5 -2.89 1.51 29.72
C SER A 5 -2.81 0.11 29.11
N VAL A 6 -3.66 -0.83 29.54
CA VAL A 6 -3.72 -2.18 28.95
C VAL A 6 -4.18 -2.15 27.49
N THR A 7 -5.21 -1.35 27.16
CA THR A 7 -5.66 -1.19 25.77
C THR A 7 -4.58 -0.58 24.89
N GLN A 8 -3.83 0.42 25.36
CA GLN A 8 -2.75 1.04 24.59
C GLN A 8 -1.63 0.04 24.28
N VAL A 9 -1.23 -0.78 25.26
CA VAL A 9 -0.20 -1.82 25.07
C VAL A 9 -0.66 -2.86 24.04
N ASN A 10 -1.93 -3.29 24.11
CA ASN A 10 -2.48 -4.26 23.15
C ASN A 10 -2.54 -3.70 21.73
N ILE A 11 -2.90 -2.42 21.56
CA ILE A 11 -2.91 -1.76 20.25
C ILE A 11 -1.49 -1.70 19.68
N LEU A 12 -0.51 -1.25 20.48
CA LEU A 12 0.88 -1.17 20.04
C LEU A 12 1.45 -2.54 19.65
N ALA A 13 1.19 -3.56 20.47
CA ALA A 13 1.61 -4.93 20.17
C ALA A 13 0.98 -5.47 18.88
N GLY A 14 -0.34 -5.25 18.70
CA GLY A 14 -1.05 -5.63 17.48
C GLY A 14 -0.50 -4.93 16.23
N SER A 15 -0.27 -3.62 16.31
CA SER A 15 0.28 -2.84 15.20
C SER A 15 1.73 -3.26 14.88
N PHE A 16 2.54 -3.63 15.87
CA PHE A 16 3.90 -4.13 15.66
C PHE A 16 3.90 -5.46 14.87
N VAL A 17 3.02 -6.40 15.24
CA VAL A 17 2.85 -7.66 14.50
C VAL A 17 2.35 -7.38 13.07
N GLY A 18 1.44 -6.42 12.91
CA GLY A 18 0.98 -5.96 11.59
C GLY A 18 2.12 -5.45 10.71
N ASN A 19 3.00 -4.60 11.26
CA ASN A 19 4.17 -4.09 10.51
C ASN A 19 5.15 -5.19 10.10
N LEU A 20 5.37 -6.20 10.96
CA LEU A 20 6.18 -7.37 10.62
C LEU A 20 5.56 -8.17 9.48
N LEU A 21 4.24 -8.38 9.51
CA LEU A 21 3.54 -9.08 8.43
C LEU A 21 3.65 -8.30 7.10
N THR A 22 3.50 -6.97 7.14
CA THR A 22 3.68 -6.11 5.96
C THR A 22 5.10 -6.22 5.41
N ALA A 23 6.13 -6.27 6.28
CA ALA A 23 7.52 -6.48 5.85
C ALA A 23 7.73 -7.83 5.16
N LEU A 24 7.09 -8.90 5.66
CA LEU A 24 7.12 -10.22 5.02
C LEU A 24 6.44 -10.19 3.65
N CYS A 25 5.26 -9.59 3.54
CA CYS A 25 4.55 -9.41 2.28
C CYS A 25 5.38 -8.62 1.26
N PHE A 26 6.10 -7.58 1.71
CA PHE A 26 7.03 -6.83 0.85
C PHE A 26 8.19 -7.70 0.35
N GLY A 27 8.69 -8.62 1.17
CA GLY A 27 9.64 -9.64 0.73
C GLY A 27 9.09 -10.50 -0.41
N VAL A 28 7.86 -10.98 -0.26
CA VAL A 28 7.18 -11.75 -1.33
C VAL A 28 6.97 -10.90 -2.58
N LEU A 29 6.55 -9.64 -2.45
CA LEU A 29 6.42 -8.70 -3.56
C LEU A 29 7.74 -8.52 -4.31
N THR A 30 8.86 -8.41 -3.58
CA THR A 30 10.19 -8.26 -4.18
C THR A 30 10.56 -9.48 -5.03
N VAL A 31 10.25 -10.69 -4.55
CA VAL A 31 10.46 -11.92 -5.33
C VAL A 31 9.55 -11.96 -6.56
N GLN A 32 8.28 -11.56 -6.42
CA GLN A 32 7.34 -11.46 -7.54
C GLN A 32 7.86 -10.48 -8.62
N THR A 33 8.31 -9.30 -8.21
CA THR A 33 8.89 -8.28 -9.09
C THR A 33 10.14 -8.81 -9.80
N SER A 34 11.08 -9.41 -9.06
CA SER A 34 12.30 -9.99 -9.63
C SER A 34 11.99 -11.11 -10.63
N THR A 35 11.04 -11.98 -10.30
CA THR A 35 10.60 -13.08 -11.19
C THR A 35 9.98 -12.53 -12.46
N TYR A 36 9.16 -11.47 -12.36
CA TYR A 36 8.57 -10.81 -13.51
C TYR A 36 9.63 -10.23 -14.47
N TYR A 37 10.65 -9.54 -13.94
CA TYR A 37 11.75 -9.01 -14.76
C TYR A 37 12.55 -10.10 -15.49
N ASN A 38 12.71 -11.27 -14.86
CA ASN A 38 13.42 -12.41 -15.45
C ASN A 38 12.58 -13.18 -16.48
N ALA A 39 11.28 -13.38 -16.21
CA ALA A 39 10.39 -14.17 -17.07
C ALA A 39 9.99 -13.42 -18.36
N PHE A 40 9.92 -12.09 -18.32
CA PHE A 40 9.45 -11.26 -19.44
C PHE A 40 10.48 -10.21 -19.88
N PRO A 41 11.64 -10.62 -20.42
CA PRO A 41 12.68 -9.70 -20.84
C PRO A 41 12.26 -8.81 -22.03
N ASN A 42 11.32 -9.27 -22.88
CA ASN A 42 10.86 -8.55 -24.07
C ASN A 42 9.55 -7.74 -23.87
N ASP A 43 9.01 -7.68 -22.66
CA ASP A 43 7.77 -6.94 -22.41
C ASP A 43 7.92 -5.42 -22.59
N ALA A 44 6.81 -4.78 -22.94
CA ALA A 44 6.75 -3.34 -23.19
C ALA A 44 7.31 -2.53 -22.00
N ARG A 45 8.20 -1.58 -22.31
CA ARG A 45 8.83 -0.67 -21.32
C ARG A 45 7.86 -0.03 -20.30
N PRO A 46 6.64 0.44 -20.67
CA PRO A 46 5.71 0.99 -19.68
C PRO A 46 5.29 -0.04 -18.62
N LEU A 47 5.23 -1.32 -18.97
CA LEU A 47 4.84 -2.39 -18.05
C LEU A 47 5.91 -2.64 -16.99
N LYS A 48 7.17 -2.69 -17.41
CA LYS A 48 8.30 -2.76 -16.49
C LYS A 48 8.36 -1.53 -15.57
N LEU A 49 8.18 -0.34 -16.13
CA LEU A 49 8.29 0.90 -15.36
C LEU A 49 7.23 0.99 -14.27
N ALA A 50 5.99 0.60 -14.56
CA ALA A 50 4.93 0.65 -13.55
C ALA A 50 4.99 -0.51 -12.53
N VAL A 51 5.53 -1.69 -12.87
CA VAL A 51 5.88 -2.71 -11.85
C VAL A 51 6.97 -2.19 -10.90
N GLY A 52 8.01 -1.52 -11.43
CA GLY A 52 9.04 -0.87 -10.60
C GLY A 52 8.47 0.24 -9.73
N PHE A 53 7.54 1.03 -10.26
CA PHE A 53 6.83 2.06 -9.52
C PHE A 53 6.00 1.49 -8.36
N LEU A 54 5.20 0.44 -8.59
CA LEU A 54 4.47 -0.25 -7.52
C LEU A 54 5.41 -0.73 -6.41
N TRP A 55 6.51 -1.38 -6.80
CA TRP A 55 7.48 -1.89 -5.83
C TRP A 55 8.07 -0.77 -4.98
N ALA A 56 8.46 0.35 -5.58
CA ALA A 56 9.00 1.51 -4.87
C ALA A 56 7.97 2.13 -3.91
N LEU A 57 6.71 2.18 -4.33
CA LEU A 57 5.61 2.74 -3.56
C LEU A 57 5.30 1.89 -2.32
N GLU A 58 5.26 0.57 -2.47
CA GLU A 58 5.12 -0.38 -1.35
C GLU A 58 6.32 -0.32 -0.40
N ALA A 59 7.54 -0.16 -0.92
CA ALA A 59 8.75 0.04 -0.12
C ALA A 59 8.67 1.31 0.73
N PHE A 60 8.23 2.42 0.12
CA PHE A 60 8.04 3.70 0.80
C PHE A 60 7.00 3.59 1.91
N GLN A 61 5.86 2.95 1.63
CA GLN A 61 4.82 2.72 2.64
C GLN A 61 5.35 1.93 3.84
N LEU A 62 6.07 0.83 3.60
CA LEU A 62 6.66 0.03 4.67
C LEU A 62 7.69 0.81 5.49
N ALA A 63 8.52 1.63 4.83
CA ALA A 63 9.51 2.47 5.50
C ALA A 63 8.84 3.51 6.42
N CYS A 64 7.79 4.18 5.93
CA CYS A 64 6.98 5.10 6.74
C CYS A 64 6.37 4.38 7.95
N SER A 65 5.69 3.25 7.74
CA SER A 65 5.07 2.47 8.81
C SER A 65 6.07 1.97 9.87
N THR A 66 7.27 1.58 9.44
CA THR A 66 8.34 1.15 10.37
C THR A 66 8.89 2.33 11.17
N GLN A 67 9.05 3.51 10.55
CA GLN A 67 9.48 4.72 11.25
C GLN A 67 8.46 5.17 12.29
N THR A 68 7.17 5.13 11.96
CA THR A 68 6.07 5.34 12.91
C THR A 68 6.20 4.43 14.11
N MET A 69 6.34 3.13 13.86
CA MET A 69 6.43 2.10 14.89
C MET A 69 7.64 2.34 15.81
N TYR A 70 8.78 2.74 15.24
CA TYR A 70 9.97 3.08 15.99
C TYR A 70 9.76 4.29 16.91
N ARG A 71 9.10 5.35 16.42
CA ARG A 71 8.78 6.55 17.21
C ARG A 71 7.78 6.28 18.32
N TRP A 72 6.82 5.39 18.09
CA TRP A 72 5.84 4.98 19.10
C TRP A 72 6.46 4.06 20.16
N SER A 73 7.34 3.14 19.76
CA SER A 73 7.92 2.14 20.68
C SER A 73 9.13 2.63 21.47
N VAL A 74 10.02 3.42 20.84
CA VAL A 74 11.34 3.77 21.41
C VAL A 74 11.40 5.21 21.93
N ALA A 75 10.80 6.17 21.22
CA ALA A 75 10.97 7.58 21.53
C ALA A 75 9.99 8.13 22.59
N ASN A 76 8.85 7.48 22.83
CA ASN A 76 7.77 8.01 23.67
C ASN A 76 7.36 7.09 24.84
N CYS A 77 8.30 6.38 25.46
CA CYS A 77 8.03 5.67 26.73
C CYS A 77 7.53 6.59 27.87
N ASN A 78 7.54 7.93 27.70
CA ASN A 78 7.22 8.90 28.75
C ASN A 78 6.26 10.05 28.36
N ASN A 79 5.62 10.06 27.17
CA ASN A 79 4.64 11.11 26.84
C ASN A 79 3.48 10.61 25.95
N PRO A 80 2.21 10.68 26.42
CA PRO A 80 1.02 10.26 25.66
C PRO A 80 0.66 11.16 24.45
N SER A 81 1.32 12.30 24.24
CA SER A 81 1.05 13.20 23.10
C SER A 81 1.51 12.67 21.74
N ALA A 82 2.22 11.54 21.69
CA ALA A 82 2.77 10.97 20.46
C ALA A 82 1.74 10.26 19.57
N LEU A 83 0.56 9.93 20.11
CA LEU A 83 -0.51 9.28 19.38
C LEU A 83 -1.17 10.19 18.33
N ASP A 84 -1.03 11.51 18.48
CA ASP A 84 -1.65 12.52 17.61
C ASP A 84 -0.97 12.62 16.22
N TRP A 85 0.26 12.10 16.09
CA TRP A 85 0.98 12.04 14.82
C TRP A 85 0.52 10.95 13.86
N GLY A 86 -0.37 10.04 14.28
CA GLY A 86 -0.91 8.98 13.41
C GLY A 86 -1.74 9.50 12.22
N THR A 87 -2.10 10.78 12.21
CA THR A 87 -2.91 11.40 11.14
C THR A 87 -2.16 11.50 9.81
N TRP A 88 -0.88 11.87 9.83
CA TRP A 88 -0.09 12.05 8.61
C TRP A 88 0.18 10.72 7.89
N GLU A 89 0.49 9.68 8.65
CA GLU A 89 0.84 8.36 8.14
C GLU A 89 -0.37 7.65 7.52
N PHE A 90 -1.55 7.86 8.12
CA PHE A 90 -2.81 7.42 7.55
C PHE A 90 -3.09 8.10 6.20
N GLY A 91 -2.81 9.40 6.09
CA GLY A 91 -2.90 10.14 4.83
C GLY A 91 -1.97 9.57 3.75
N ILE A 92 -0.72 9.28 4.09
CA ILE A 92 0.24 8.62 3.19
C ILE A 92 -0.28 7.25 2.74
N HIS A 93 -0.83 6.46 3.67
CA HIS A 93 -1.36 5.13 3.36
C HIS A 93 -2.51 5.19 2.36
N LEU A 94 -3.45 6.13 2.54
CA LEU A 94 -4.55 6.36 1.61
C LEU A 94 -4.05 6.73 0.21
N ILE A 95 -3.09 7.65 0.12
CA ILE A 95 -2.50 8.07 -1.16
C ILE A 95 -1.83 6.87 -1.84
N ASN A 96 -1.05 6.08 -1.10
CA ASN A 96 -0.38 4.90 -1.64
C ASN A 96 -1.39 3.86 -2.15
N MET A 97 -2.47 3.61 -1.41
CA MET A 97 -3.54 2.71 -1.84
C MET A 97 -4.17 3.17 -3.16
N VAL A 98 -4.46 4.47 -3.31
CA VAL A 98 -5.02 5.04 -4.54
C VAL A 98 -4.05 4.88 -5.70
N CYS A 99 -2.77 5.23 -5.50
CA CYS A 99 -1.74 5.13 -6.53
C CYS A 99 -1.53 3.67 -7.01
N SER A 100 -1.43 2.71 -6.10
CA SER A 100 -1.33 1.28 -6.43
C SER A 100 -2.57 0.81 -7.20
N SER A 101 -3.77 1.17 -6.73
CA SER A 101 -5.04 0.77 -7.35
C SER A 101 -5.17 1.30 -8.78
N LEU A 102 -4.87 2.59 -9.00
CA LEU A 102 -4.88 3.20 -10.33
C LEU A 102 -3.91 2.51 -11.27
N THR A 103 -2.68 2.25 -10.81
CA THR A 103 -1.65 1.64 -11.65
C THR A 103 -2.04 0.22 -12.06
N ILE A 104 -2.56 -0.58 -11.11
CA ILE A 104 -3.04 -1.95 -11.38
C ILE A 104 -4.20 -1.93 -12.38
N GLN A 105 -5.13 -0.98 -12.26
CA GLN A 105 -6.27 -0.91 -13.17
C GLN A 105 -5.90 -0.44 -14.56
N THR A 106 -5.02 0.56 -14.68
CA THR A 106 -4.48 0.96 -15.97
C THR A 106 -3.80 -0.23 -16.65
N PHE A 107 -3.13 -1.10 -15.88
CA PHE A 107 -2.59 -2.35 -16.41
C PHE A 107 -3.64 -3.34 -16.88
N PHE A 108 -4.64 -3.62 -16.06
CA PHE A 108 -5.73 -4.52 -16.45
C PHE A 108 -6.46 -4.00 -17.68
N ALA A 109 -6.73 -2.70 -17.75
CA ALA A 109 -7.35 -2.05 -18.91
C ALA A 109 -6.49 -2.18 -20.17
N TYR A 110 -5.18 -1.93 -20.08
CA TYR A 110 -4.24 -2.09 -21.20
C TYR A 110 -4.21 -3.55 -21.71
N ARG A 111 -4.14 -4.52 -20.79
CA ARG A 111 -4.11 -5.94 -21.15
C ARG A 111 -5.43 -6.41 -21.77
N ILE A 112 -6.57 -5.95 -21.23
CA ILE A 112 -7.91 -6.23 -21.78
C ILE A 112 -8.06 -5.63 -23.17
N TYR A 113 -7.58 -4.40 -23.37
CA TYR A 113 -7.60 -3.74 -24.68
C TYR A 113 -6.82 -4.54 -25.73
N SER A 114 -5.64 -5.04 -25.36
CA SER A 114 -4.81 -5.87 -26.25
C SER A 114 -5.42 -7.24 -26.59
N LEU A 115 -6.33 -7.78 -25.76
CA LEU A 115 -6.84 -9.14 -25.92
C LEU A 115 -8.28 -9.21 -26.45
N SER A 116 -9.11 -8.23 -26.11
CA SER A 116 -10.56 -8.27 -26.36
C SER A 116 -11.04 -7.29 -27.44
N ALA A 117 -10.20 -6.33 -27.84
CA ALA A 117 -10.56 -5.21 -28.75
C ALA A 117 -11.82 -4.40 -28.32
N ASN A 118 -12.30 -4.60 -27.09
CA ASN A 118 -13.54 -4.02 -26.61
C ASN A 118 -13.28 -3.14 -25.37
N ILE A 119 -13.33 -1.82 -25.56
CA ILE A 119 -12.88 -0.79 -24.59
C ILE A 119 -13.80 -0.62 -23.39
N TYR A 120 -15.06 -1.05 -23.48
CA TYR A 120 -16.09 -0.78 -22.47
C TYR A 120 -15.81 -1.44 -21.11
N ILE A 121 -15.15 -2.60 -21.08
CA ILE A 121 -14.89 -3.33 -19.82
C ILE A 121 -13.80 -2.62 -18.99
N GLY A 122 -12.74 -2.11 -19.64
CA GLY A 122 -11.68 -1.36 -18.94
C GLY A 122 -12.19 -0.04 -18.37
N VAL A 123 -13.06 0.65 -19.11
CA VAL A 123 -13.69 1.90 -18.65
C VAL A 123 -14.65 1.65 -17.48
N LEU A 124 -15.42 0.55 -17.52
CA LEU A 124 -16.32 0.18 -16.42
C LEU A 124 -15.57 -0.11 -15.12
N VAL A 125 -14.41 -0.78 -15.20
CA VAL A 125 -13.57 -1.06 -14.03
C VAL A 125 -12.98 0.22 -13.44
N GLN A 126 -12.47 1.15 -14.28
CA GLN A 126 -12.02 2.45 -13.77
C GLN A 126 -13.17 3.24 -13.12
N ALA A 127 -14.33 3.28 -13.76
CA ALA A 127 -15.51 3.98 -13.24
C ALA A 127 -15.96 3.42 -11.88
N LEU A 128 -15.97 2.09 -11.71
CA LEU A 128 -16.32 1.44 -10.45
C LEU A 128 -15.36 1.80 -9.31
N VAL A 129 -14.09 1.98 -9.60
CA VAL A 129 -13.08 2.36 -8.62
C VAL A 129 -13.21 3.82 -8.23
N PHE A 130 -13.38 4.72 -9.20
CA PHE A 130 -13.72 6.12 -8.91
C PHE A 130 -14.99 6.23 -8.07
N LEU A 131 -15.97 5.35 -8.33
CA LEU A 131 -17.22 5.29 -7.58
C LEU A 131 -17.03 4.71 -6.17
N GLN A 132 -16.19 3.69 -5.99
CA GLN A 132 -15.79 3.18 -4.66
C GLN A 132 -15.06 4.24 -3.83
N PHE A 133 -14.19 5.04 -4.46
CA PHE A 133 -13.54 6.15 -3.76
C PHE A 133 -14.51 7.29 -3.42
N GLY A 134 -15.48 7.57 -4.29
CA GLY A 134 -16.54 8.54 -4.00
C GLY A 134 -17.47 8.11 -2.87
N PHE A 135 -17.74 6.80 -2.74
CA PHE A 135 -18.56 6.25 -1.66
C PHE A 135 -17.78 6.03 -0.36
N GLY A 136 -16.47 5.77 -0.43
CA GLY A 136 -15.60 5.57 0.75
C GLY A 136 -15.11 6.87 1.39
N ALA A 137 -15.29 8.02 0.75
CA ALA A 137 -14.94 9.34 1.26
C ALA A 137 -16.11 10.09 1.94
N GLY A 138 -17.28 9.45 2.08
CA GLY A 138 -18.50 9.99 2.69
C GLY A 138 -18.82 9.41 4.06
#